data_AF-A0A967TMH6-F1
#
_entry.id   AF-A0A967TMH6-F1
#
_cell.length_a   1.000
_cell.length_b   1.000
_cell.length_c   1.000
_cell.angle_alpha   90.00
_cell.angle_beta   90.00
_cell.angle_gamma   90.00
#
_symmetry.space_group_name_H-M   'P 1'
#
loop_
_entity.id
_entity.type
_entity.pdbx_description
1 polymer ?
#
loop_
_entity_poly.entity_id
_entity_poly.type
_entity_poly.pdbx_seq_one_letter_code
_entity_poly.pdbx_strand_id
1 'polypeptide(L)'
;VRRAPGESLGIVPEPDTVRECANECVFCFIDGNPKDVRETLWLRDDDFRLSFTYGSYVTLTNLGPRGMERLVEQRISPLYVSVHATEPDVRIRLLKNDRAGLIMDQLEYLLGGGLEVHTQVVLCPGWNDGAHLDRTIDDLWSLGEGVRTLTLVPVGLTRYNLNRPVRPLRPDEAGAAIEQVERARRRAARERGRGWCYAADELFLAADRPLPDDSYYDDWSLVENGVGAVNRFLNDFEAGLERVPRLSGTRVRILTGRSMGPLLEERARLLARASRATVEVVEVENTFFGATVTVAGLLSGRDFLRAARGSGEGDLLLLPAEALNADDLFIDSLSLRDFRDSVRPARVATGYEVTEALRSL
;
A
#
# COMPACT_ATOMS: atom_id res chain seq x y z
N VAL A 1 44.72 -8.03 -8.57
CA VAL A 1 44.15 -9.35 -8.95
C VAL A 1 43.04 -9.09 -9.94
N ARG A 2 43.19 -9.50 -11.22
CA ARG A 2 42.06 -9.49 -12.17
C ARG A 2 41.23 -10.74 -11.88
N ARG A 3 39.96 -10.57 -11.54
CA ARG A 3 39.00 -11.66 -11.30
C ARG A 3 38.09 -11.86 -12.50
N ALA A 4 37.63 -13.09 -12.69
CA ALA A 4 36.64 -13.37 -13.72
C ALA A 4 35.26 -12.84 -13.29
N PRO A 5 34.38 -12.43 -14.23
CA PRO A 5 33.00 -12.12 -13.90
C PRO A 5 32.32 -13.33 -13.24
N GLY A 6 31.69 -13.13 -12.08
CA GLY A 6 30.99 -14.19 -11.33
C GLY A 6 31.85 -14.92 -10.29
N GLU A 7 33.14 -14.63 -10.18
CA GLU A 7 33.96 -15.14 -9.07
C GLU A 7 33.55 -14.49 -7.75
N SER A 8 33.22 -15.32 -6.74
CA SER A 8 32.88 -14.85 -5.40
C SER A 8 33.97 -13.95 -4.85
N LEU A 9 33.57 -12.83 -4.23
CA LEU A 9 34.51 -11.87 -3.68
C LEU A 9 35.33 -12.44 -2.51
N GLY A 10 34.92 -13.58 -1.95
CA GLY A 10 35.48 -14.16 -0.72
C GLY A 10 35.14 -13.34 0.53
N ILE A 11 34.33 -12.31 0.37
CA ILE A 11 33.79 -11.44 1.40
C ILE A 11 32.27 -11.53 1.22
N VAL A 12 31.58 -12.07 2.22
CA VAL A 12 30.14 -11.96 2.33
C VAL A 12 29.90 -10.82 3.31
N PRO A 13 29.38 -9.66 2.86
CA PRO A 13 28.99 -8.60 3.78
C PRO A 13 28.02 -9.19 4.81
N GLU A 14 28.26 -8.91 6.09
CA GLU A 14 27.27 -9.23 7.11
C GLU A 14 25.97 -8.50 6.74
N PRO A 15 24.81 -9.19 6.72
CA PRO A 15 23.55 -8.52 6.45
C PRO A 15 23.35 -7.45 7.52
N ASP A 16 23.19 -6.21 7.07
CA ASP A 16 22.95 -5.11 7.99
C ASP A 16 21.69 -5.40 8.80
N THR A 17 21.78 -5.22 10.11
CA THR A 17 20.61 -5.31 10.99
C THR A 17 19.62 -4.21 10.63
N VAL A 18 18.37 -4.59 10.33
CA VAL A 18 17.29 -3.64 10.07
C VAL A 18 17.02 -2.87 11.34
N ARG A 19 16.97 -1.53 11.25
CA ARG A 19 16.61 -0.69 12.39
C ARG A 19 15.10 -0.75 12.62
N GLU A 20 14.71 -1.20 13.80
CA GLU A 20 13.30 -1.30 14.16
C GLU A 20 12.70 0.04 14.59
N CYS A 21 11.42 0.25 14.24
CA CYS A 21 10.62 1.40 14.64
C CYS A 21 10.43 1.47 16.16
N ALA A 22 10.89 2.57 16.78
CA ALA A 22 10.67 2.82 18.21
C ALA A 22 9.37 3.57 18.52
N ASN A 23 8.51 3.82 17.53
CA ASN A 23 7.26 4.53 17.72
C ASN A 23 6.15 3.59 18.25
N GLU A 24 5.20 4.15 18.99
CA GLU A 24 4.00 3.47 19.47
C GLU A 24 2.74 4.14 18.89
N CYS A 25 2.75 4.31 17.56
CA CYS A 25 1.75 5.10 16.86
C CYS A 25 0.34 4.65 17.20
N VAL A 26 -0.60 5.57 17.36
CA VAL A 26 -2.01 5.24 17.64
C VAL A 26 -2.69 4.45 16.51
N PHE A 27 -2.04 4.33 15.35
CA PHE A 27 -2.50 3.59 14.17
C PHE A 27 -1.50 2.53 13.66
N CYS A 28 -0.42 2.25 14.39
CA CYS A 28 0.53 1.16 14.07
C CYS A 28 -0.19 -0.16 13.70
N PHE A 29 -0.01 -0.56 12.44
CA PHE A 29 -0.58 -1.78 11.88
C PHE A 29 0.10 -3.03 12.45
N ILE A 30 1.42 -2.98 12.67
CA ILE A 30 2.22 -4.11 13.18
C ILE A 30 1.76 -4.55 14.57
N ASP A 31 1.43 -3.60 15.44
CA ASP A 31 0.85 -3.90 16.76
C ASP A 31 -0.58 -4.44 16.67
N GLY A 32 -1.23 -4.24 15.54
CA GLY A 32 -2.52 -4.81 15.19
C GLY A 32 -2.41 -6.19 14.54
N ASN A 33 -1.24 -6.83 14.55
CA ASN A 33 -1.10 -8.18 14.03
C ASN A 33 -1.69 -9.25 14.96
N PRO A 34 -2.36 -10.28 14.42
CA PRO A 34 -2.66 -11.50 15.16
C PRO A 34 -1.38 -12.25 15.54
N LYS A 35 -1.42 -12.99 16.66
CA LYS A 35 -0.30 -13.86 17.10
C LYS A 35 0.16 -14.85 16.04
N ASP A 36 -0.77 -15.27 15.19
CA ASP A 36 -0.60 -16.33 14.21
C ASP A 36 -0.10 -15.80 12.86
N VAL A 37 0.20 -14.50 12.75
CA VAL A 37 0.78 -13.91 11.54
C VAL A 37 2.20 -14.44 11.31
N ARG A 38 2.62 -14.55 10.05
CA ARG A 38 4.01 -14.88 9.71
C ARG A 38 5.02 -13.93 10.38
N GLU A 39 6.15 -14.48 10.78
CA GLU A 39 7.16 -13.78 11.61
C GLU A 39 7.67 -12.49 10.97
N THR A 40 7.84 -12.46 9.65
CA THR A 40 8.34 -11.29 8.91
C THR A 40 7.44 -10.06 9.03
N LEU A 41 6.15 -10.23 9.34
CA LEU A 41 5.22 -9.11 9.52
C LEU A 41 5.26 -8.50 10.91
N TRP A 42 6.01 -9.06 11.86
CA TRP A 42 6.30 -8.42 13.14
C TRP A 42 7.45 -7.42 13.06
N LEU A 43 8.23 -7.45 11.97
CA LEU A 43 9.32 -6.51 11.77
C LEU A 43 8.75 -5.11 11.56
N ARG A 44 8.99 -4.22 12.53
CA ARG A 44 8.66 -2.81 12.39
C ARG A 44 9.76 -2.10 11.63
N ASP A 45 9.68 -2.08 10.31
CA ASP A 45 10.68 -1.41 9.48
C ASP A 45 10.57 0.13 9.56
N ASP A 46 11.67 0.80 9.92
CA ASP A 46 11.85 2.26 9.85
C ASP A 46 13.27 2.58 9.33
N ASP A 47 13.82 1.70 8.48
CA ASP A 47 15.17 1.82 7.95
C ASP A 47 15.21 2.70 6.69
N PHE A 48 15.94 3.81 6.76
CA PHE A 48 16.10 4.77 5.67
C PHE A 48 16.69 4.16 4.39
N ARG A 49 17.41 3.03 4.49
CA ARG A 49 17.99 2.34 3.32
C ARG A 49 16.90 1.64 2.51
N LEU A 50 15.90 1.09 3.19
CA LEU A 50 14.73 0.48 2.57
C LEU A 50 13.79 1.56 2.01
N SER A 51 13.76 2.75 2.63
CA SER A 51 13.05 3.91 2.08
C SER A 51 13.53 4.31 0.69
N PHE A 52 14.83 4.50 0.53
CA PHE A 52 15.41 4.87 -0.77
C PHE A 52 15.31 3.73 -1.80
N THR A 53 15.50 2.48 -1.38
CA THR A 53 15.59 1.34 -2.32
C THR A 53 14.22 0.82 -2.75
N TYR A 54 13.22 0.87 -1.87
CA TYR A 54 11.92 0.22 -2.06
C TYR A 54 10.72 1.15 -1.85
N GLY A 55 10.93 2.44 -1.61
CA GLY A 55 9.84 3.39 -1.39
C GLY A 55 9.13 3.23 -0.04
N SER A 56 9.75 2.57 0.93
CA SER A 56 9.21 2.40 2.28
C SER A 56 9.21 3.72 3.05
N TYR A 57 8.08 4.09 3.66
CA TYR A 57 8.01 5.34 4.43
C TYR A 57 8.71 5.22 5.79
N VAL A 58 9.60 6.16 6.08
CA VAL A 58 10.29 6.27 7.38
C VAL A 58 9.83 7.50 8.15
N THR A 59 9.74 7.37 9.46
CA THR A 59 9.29 8.43 10.36
C THR A 59 10.40 9.40 10.76
N LEU A 60 11.67 9.04 10.49
CA LEU A 60 12.88 9.76 10.90
C LEU A 60 13.08 9.89 12.42
N THR A 61 12.23 9.29 13.26
CA THR A 61 12.33 9.43 14.73
C THR A 61 13.52 8.64 15.29
N ASN A 62 13.89 7.56 14.61
CA ASN A 62 15.03 6.70 14.92
C ASN A 62 16.39 7.22 14.45
N LEU A 63 16.42 8.35 13.74
CA LEU A 63 17.65 8.95 13.24
C LEU A 63 18.18 10.01 14.20
N GLY A 64 19.36 9.74 14.76
CA GLY A 64 20.16 10.74 15.48
C GLY A 64 20.89 11.69 14.53
N PRO A 65 21.57 12.73 15.06
CA PRO A 65 22.29 13.71 14.24
C PRO A 65 23.27 13.10 13.22
N ARG A 66 24.06 12.09 13.64
CA ARG A 66 24.98 11.37 12.74
C ARG A 66 24.27 10.59 11.63
N GLY A 67 23.05 10.11 11.90
CA GLY A 67 22.22 9.43 10.89
C GLY A 67 21.75 10.41 9.83
N MET A 68 21.31 11.59 10.26
CA MET A 68 20.91 12.69 9.36
C MET A 68 22.09 13.19 8.52
N GLU A 69 23.24 13.42 9.13
CA GLU A 69 24.47 13.82 8.43
C GLU A 69 24.86 12.79 7.37
N ARG A 70 24.82 11.50 7.73
CA ARG A 70 25.13 10.42 6.80
C ARG A 70 24.18 10.38 5.59
N LEU A 71 22.88 10.63 5.77
CA LEU A 71 21.93 10.72 4.65
C LEU A 71 22.38 11.79 3.65
N VAL A 72 22.78 12.96 4.15
CA VAL A 72 23.23 14.09 3.34
C VAL A 72 24.57 13.80 2.66
N GLU A 73 25.57 13.35 3.41
CA GLU A 73 26.90 13.02 2.89
C GLU A 73 26.84 11.95 1.77
N GLN A 74 25.98 10.95 1.95
CA GLN A 74 25.82 9.84 0.99
C GLN A 74 24.79 10.14 -0.10
N ARG A 75 24.13 11.29 -0.07
CA ARG A 75 23.07 11.71 -1.01
C ARG A 75 21.99 10.64 -1.20
N ILE A 76 21.52 10.05 -0.10
CA ILE A 76 20.47 9.04 -0.12
C ILE A 76 19.14 9.74 -0.42
N SER A 77 18.69 9.69 -1.68
CA SER A 77 17.56 10.48 -2.19
C SER A 77 16.96 9.89 -3.47
N PRO A 78 15.63 9.93 -3.69
CA PRO A 78 14.62 10.52 -2.79
C PRO A 78 14.33 9.64 -1.57
N LEU A 79 13.95 10.26 -0.46
CA LEU A 79 13.48 9.57 0.75
C LEU A 79 11.96 9.60 0.83
N TYR A 80 11.35 8.53 1.32
CA TYR A 80 9.91 8.47 1.58
C TYR A 80 9.70 8.71 3.07
N VAL A 81 9.11 9.84 3.43
CA VAL A 81 9.02 10.34 4.81
C VAL A 81 7.57 10.36 5.29
N SER A 82 7.31 9.64 6.38
CA SER A 82 6.00 9.55 7.02
C SER A 82 5.80 10.74 7.98
N VAL A 83 5.22 11.83 7.46
CA VAL A 83 5.08 13.10 8.19
C VAL A 83 3.90 13.06 9.15
N HIS A 84 2.72 12.64 8.70
CA HIS A 84 1.45 12.61 9.44
C HIS A 84 0.89 13.96 9.94
N ALA A 85 1.71 14.84 10.51
CA ALA A 85 1.36 16.20 10.90
C ALA A 85 2.63 17.05 11.02
N THR A 86 2.58 18.35 10.76
CA THR A 86 3.73 19.25 10.95
C THR A 86 3.73 19.92 12.33
N GLU A 87 2.60 19.95 13.03
CA GLU A 87 2.52 20.40 14.42
C GLU A 87 3.29 19.43 15.33
N PRO A 88 4.28 19.89 16.13
CA PRO A 88 5.01 19.02 17.03
C PRO A 88 4.11 18.23 17.98
N ASP A 89 3.17 18.91 18.65
CA ASP A 89 2.28 18.28 19.64
C ASP A 89 1.35 17.24 19.01
N VAL A 90 0.83 17.51 17.81
CA VAL A 90 -0.06 16.57 17.10
C VAL A 90 0.75 15.34 16.67
N ARG A 91 1.94 15.53 16.10
CA ARG A 91 2.78 14.43 15.62
C ARG A 91 3.31 13.58 16.77
N ILE A 92 3.74 14.19 17.89
CA ILE A 92 4.14 13.50 19.11
C ILE A 92 2.98 12.66 19.65
N ARG A 93 1.77 13.21 19.70
CA ARG A 93 0.58 12.49 20.17
C ARG A 93 0.22 11.31 19.25
N LEU A 94 0.39 11.47 17.94
CA LEU A 94 0.13 10.42 16.95
C LEU A 94 1.15 9.27 17.05
N LEU A 95 2.45 9.57 17.13
CA LEU A 95 3.53 8.58 17.11
C LEU A 95 3.94 8.09 18.51
N LYS A 96 3.46 8.76 19.56
CA LYS A 96 3.86 8.57 20.97
C LYS A 96 5.38 8.59 21.15
N ASN A 97 6.02 9.59 20.53
CA ASN A 97 7.47 9.75 20.56
C ASN A 97 7.83 11.23 20.57
N ASP A 98 8.54 11.70 21.61
CA ASP A 98 8.89 13.13 21.75
C ASP A 98 9.77 13.64 20.59
N ARG A 99 10.64 12.77 20.04
CA ARG A 99 11.48 13.11 18.88
C ARG A 99 10.66 13.35 17.62
N ALA A 100 9.41 12.88 17.58
CA ALA A 100 8.54 13.12 16.43
C ALA A 100 8.29 14.61 16.19
N GLY A 101 8.37 15.46 17.22
CA GLY A 101 8.16 16.90 17.08
C GLY A 101 9.19 17.62 16.21
N LEU A 102 10.31 16.96 15.87
CA LEU A 102 11.43 17.55 15.12
C LEU A 102 11.25 17.47 13.60
N ILE A 103 10.10 17.05 13.08
CA ILE A 103 9.94 16.71 11.66
C ILE A 103 10.27 17.87 10.73
N MET A 104 9.87 19.09 11.07
CA MET A 104 10.13 20.26 10.22
C MET A 104 11.63 20.58 10.18
N ASP A 105 12.30 20.63 11.33
CA ASP A 105 13.75 20.82 11.41
C ASP A 105 14.52 19.74 10.63
N GLN A 106 14.04 18.48 10.71
CA GLN A 106 14.63 17.36 9.99
C GLN A 106 14.46 17.50 8.47
N LEU A 107 13.27 17.89 8.01
CA LEU A 107 13.01 18.13 6.58
C LEU A 107 13.84 19.30 6.07
N GLU A 108 13.85 20.44 6.77
CA GLU A 108 14.68 21.60 6.41
C GLU A 108 16.16 21.23 6.29
N TYR A 109 16.69 20.44 7.22
CA TYR A 109 18.06 19.97 7.17
C TYR A 109 18.34 19.08 5.94
N LEU A 110 17.47 18.10 5.66
CA LEU A 110 17.63 17.21 4.50
C LEU A 110 17.57 17.99 3.18
N LEU A 111 16.57 18.87 3.04
CA LEU A 111 16.36 19.68 1.85
C LEU A 111 17.50 20.69 1.66
N GLY A 112 17.97 21.32 2.74
CA GLY A 112 19.16 22.18 2.72
C GLY A 112 20.45 21.44 2.33
N GLY A 113 20.51 20.14 2.60
CA GLY A 113 21.55 19.22 2.13
C GLY A 113 21.43 18.80 0.67
N GLY A 114 20.40 19.26 -0.05
CA GLY A 114 20.13 18.93 -1.45
C GLY A 114 19.44 17.58 -1.66
N LEU A 115 18.86 17.01 -0.60
CA LEU A 115 18.06 15.79 -0.71
C LEU A 115 16.62 16.15 -1.06
N GLU A 116 15.95 15.21 -1.71
CA GLU A 116 14.55 15.28 -2.08
C GLU A 116 13.74 14.26 -1.32
N VAL A 117 12.47 14.57 -1.05
CA VAL A 117 11.58 13.70 -0.26
C VAL A 117 10.20 13.56 -0.90
N HIS A 118 9.65 12.35 -0.85
CA HIS A 118 8.22 12.08 -0.94
C HIS A 118 7.65 12.04 0.47
N THR A 119 6.52 12.69 0.71
CA THR A 119 5.91 12.75 2.05
C THR A 119 4.58 12.05 2.08
N GLN A 120 4.22 11.47 3.23
CA GLN A 120 2.92 10.86 3.44
C GLN A 120 2.27 11.32 4.73
N VAL A 121 0.93 11.42 4.67
CA VAL A 121 0.05 11.56 5.83
C VAL A 121 -0.92 10.38 5.86
N VAL A 122 -0.83 9.60 6.94
CA VAL A 122 -1.92 8.69 7.35
C VAL A 122 -2.95 9.53 8.12
N LEU A 123 -4.14 9.68 7.56
CA LEU A 123 -5.19 10.55 8.08
C LEU A 123 -6.02 9.84 9.15
N CYS A 124 -6.02 10.39 10.37
CA CYS A 124 -6.76 9.90 11.53
C CYS A 124 -7.85 10.91 11.94
N PRO A 125 -9.15 10.57 11.83
CA PRO A 125 -10.26 11.48 12.15
C PRO A 125 -10.23 11.99 13.60
N GLY A 126 -10.27 13.31 13.78
CA GLY A 126 -10.18 13.99 15.07
C GLY A 126 -8.76 14.13 15.64
N TRP A 127 -7.73 13.84 14.84
CA TRP A 127 -6.32 13.91 15.27
C TRP A 127 -5.49 14.85 14.40
N ASN A 128 -5.45 14.59 13.08
CA ASN A 128 -4.65 15.35 12.10
C ASN A 128 -5.45 15.69 10.84
N ASP A 129 -6.77 15.74 10.94
CA ASP A 129 -7.71 16.11 9.88
C ASP A 129 -8.14 17.58 9.97
N GLY A 130 -8.91 18.03 8.97
CA GLY A 130 -9.42 19.39 8.90
C GLY A 130 -8.30 20.44 8.92
N ALA A 131 -8.34 21.34 9.90
CA ALA A 131 -7.36 22.44 9.99
C ALA A 131 -5.92 21.96 10.18
N HIS A 132 -5.71 20.84 10.87
CA HIS A 132 -4.37 20.25 11.02
C HIS A 132 -3.82 19.72 9.69
N LEU A 133 -4.69 19.16 8.85
CA LEU A 133 -4.32 18.74 7.50
C LEU A 133 -4.02 19.94 6.61
N ASP A 134 -4.85 21.00 6.63
CA ASP A 134 -4.59 22.23 5.87
C ASP A 134 -3.22 22.84 6.27
N ARG A 135 -2.92 22.90 7.58
CA ARG A 135 -1.62 23.37 8.07
C ARG A 135 -0.47 22.49 7.60
N THR A 136 -0.62 21.17 7.67
CA THR A 136 0.40 20.21 7.21
C THR A 136 0.69 20.37 5.71
N ILE A 137 -0.35 20.57 4.90
CA ILE A 137 -0.23 20.84 3.46
C ILE A 137 0.55 22.14 3.22
N ASP A 138 0.17 23.23 3.88
CA ASP A 138 0.81 24.54 3.68
C ASP A 138 2.25 24.58 4.18
N ASP A 139 2.53 23.98 5.34
CA ASP A 139 3.89 23.87 5.90
C ASP A 139 4.80 23.10 4.95
N LEU A 140 4.38 21.91 4.46
CA LEU A 140 5.17 21.12 3.52
C LEU A 140 5.31 21.81 2.15
N TRP A 141 4.30 22.54 1.71
CA TRP A 141 4.38 23.35 0.48
C TRP A 141 5.46 24.43 0.61
N SER A 142 5.56 25.07 1.78
CA SER A 142 6.49 26.17 2.07
C SER A 142 7.97 25.76 2.01
N LEU A 143 8.26 24.47 2.20
CA LEU A 143 9.61 23.90 2.10
C LEU A 143 10.14 23.83 0.64
N GLY A 144 9.33 24.19 -0.34
CA GLY A 144 9.74 24.31 -1.75
C GLY A 144 9.68 23.00 -2.54
N GLU A 145 10.45 22.93 -3.63
CA GLU A 145 10.38 21.83 -4.61
C GLU A 145 11.11 20.55 -4.19
N GLY A 146 11.93 20.62 -3.15
CA GLY A 146 12.60 19.45 -2.57
C GLY A 146 11.62 18.47 -1.93
N VAL A 147 10.45 18.94 -1.49
CA VAL A 147 9.29 18.07 -1.22
C VAL A 147 8.63 17.75 -2.56
N ARG A 148 8.95 16.57 -3.11
CA ARG A 148 8.50 16.12 -4.42
C ARG A 148 7.00 15.85 -4.45
N THR A 149 6.48 15.17 -3.44
CA THR A 149 5.05 14.84 -3.32
C THR A 149 4.57 14.84 -1.89
N LEU A 150 3.25 14.97 -1.72
CA LEU A 150 2.49 14.70 -0.49
C LEU A 150 1.37 13.70 -0.80
N THR A 151 1.45 12.50 -0.24
CA THR A 151 0.43 11.46 -0.37
C THR A 151 -0.45 11.40 0.88
N LEU A 152 -1.77 11.43 0.70
CA LEU A 152 -2.74 11.25 1.75
C LEU A 152 -3.34 9.84 1.66
N VAL A 153 -3.30 9.08 2.75
CA VAL A 153 -3.90 7.75 2.86
C VAL A 153 -4.84 7.70 4.07
N PRO A 154 -5.91 6.89 4.05
CA PRO A 154 -6.77 6.75 5.21
C PRO A 154 -6.10 5.90 6.28
N VAL A 155 -6.49 6.06 7.54
CA VAL A 155 -6.04 5.14 8.60
C VAL A 155 -6.59 3.73 8.39
N GLY A 156 -5.69 2.75 8.22
CA GLY A 156 -6.03 1.33 8.20
C GLY A 156 -6.02 0.74 9.61
N LEU A 157 -7.11 0.07 10.01
CA LEU A 157 -7.25 -0.54 11.34
C LEU A 157 -7.69 -2.00 11.24
N THR A 158 -7.05 -2.84 12.05
CA THR A 158 -7.39 -4.25 12.23
C THR A 158 -8.30 -4.41 13.46
N ARG A 159 -8.97 -5.57 13.56
CA ARG A 159 -9.76 -5.96 14.74
C ARG A 159 -8.94 -6.11 16.01
N TYR A 160 -7.61 -6.11 15.93
CA TYR A 160 -6.71 -6.24 17.07
C TYR A 160 -6.27 -4.89 17.62
N ASN A 161 -6.60 -3.78 16.93
CA ASN A 161 -6.41 -2.42 17.45
C ASN A 161 -7.45 -2.06 18.55
N LEU A 162 -7.86 -3.00 19.40
CA LEU A 162 -8.97 -2.90 20.38
C LEU A 162 -8.78 -1.80 21.44
N ASN A 163 -7.54 -1.37 21.69
CA ASN A 163 -7.20 -0.38 22.73
C ASN A 163 -6.66 0.92 22.14
N ARG A 164 -6.98 1.22 20.88
CA ARG A 164 -6.48 2.43 20.20
C ARG A 164 -7.60 3.45 20.03
N PRO A 165 -7.32 4.74 20.23
CA PRO A 165 -8.35 5.79 20.24
C PRO A 165 -8.75 6.28 18.84
N VAL A 166 -8.19 5.71 17.78
CA VAL A 166 -8.47 6.07 16.39
C VAL A 166 -9.56 5.17 15.81
N ARG A 167 -10.29 5.70 14.82
CA ARG A 167 -11.34 4.99 14.09
C ARG A 167 -11.16 5.20 12.59
N PRO A 168 -11.77 4.35 11.73
CA PRO A 168 -11.82 4.61 10.30
C PRO A 168 -12.54 5.93 9.98
N LEU A 169 -12.17 6.51 8.83
CA LEU A 169 -12.87 7.66 8.24
C LEU A 169 -14.29 7.27 7.86
N ARG A 170 -15.23 8.19 8.07
CA ARG A 170 -16.56 8.10 7.44
C ARG A 170 -16.49 8.63 6.00
N PRO A 171 -17.44 8.26 5.12
CA PRO A 171 -17.44 8.72 3.73
C PRO A 171 -17.44 10.26 3.58
N ASP A 172 -18.14 10.98 4.45
CA ASP A 172 -18.15 12.45 4.48
C ASP A 172 -16.76 13.03 4.81
N GLU A 173 -16.05 12.41 5.74
CA GLU A 173 -14.72 12.84 6.18
C GLU A 173 -13.66 12.53 5.12
N ALA A 174 -13.74 11.36 4.47
CA ALA A 174 -12.89 11.02 3.34
C ALA A 174 -13.12 11.98 2.15
N GLY A 175 -14.38 12.31 1.86
CA GLY A 175 -14.74 13.30 0.84
C GLY A 175 -14.17 14.69 1.12
N ALA A 176 -14.25 15.17 2.37
CA ALA A 176 -13.68 16.44 2.78
C ALA A 176 -12.14 16.46 2.64
N ALA A 177 -11.48 15.36 3.01
CA ALA A 177 -10.04 15.21 2.85
C ALA A 177 -9.60 15.24 1.38
N ILE A 178 -10.34 14.56 0.49
CA ILE A 178 -10.11 14.61 -0.96
C ILE A 178 -10.23 16.06 -1.47
N GLU A 179 -11.19 16.83 -0.98
CA GLU A 179 -11.34 18.24 -1.36
C GLU A 179 -10.16 19.11 -0.92
N GLN A 180 -9.60 18.86 0.27
CA GLN A 180 -8.36 19.53 0.73
C GLN A 180 -7.19 19.21 -0.20
N VAL A 181 -7.01 17.93 -0.54
CA VAL A 181 -6.00 17.45 -1.50
C VAL A 181 -6.19 18.11 -2.87
N GLU A 182 -7.41 18.12 -3.41
CA GLU A 182 -7.71 18.72 -4.71
C GLU A 182 -7.35 20.22 -4.78
N ARG A 183 -7.60 20.98 -3.71
CA ARG A 183 -7.22 22.39 -3.62
C ARG A 183 -5.70 22.54 -3.71
N ALA A 184 -4.96 21.75 -2.94
CA ALA A 184 -3.50 21.74 -2.95
C ALA A 184 -2.96 21.30 -4.32
N ARG A 185 -3.56 20.26 -4.91
CA ARG A 185 -3.18 19.70 -6.21
C ARG A 185 -3.32 20.72 -7.32
N ARG A 186 -4.47 21.41 -7.37
CA ARG A 186 -4.73 22.47 -8.37
C ARG A 186 -3.82 23.68 -8.18
N ARG A 187 -3.49 24.03 -6.93
CA ARG A 187 -2.51 25.09 -6.64
C ARG A 187 -1.15 24.71 -7.22
N ALA A 188 -0.68 23.50 -6.93
CA ALA A 188 0.60 23.01 -7.42
C ALA A 188 0.65 22.87 -8.94
N ALA A 189 -0.43 22.42 -9.58
CA ALA A 189 -0.49 22.32 -11.04
C ALA A 189 -0.31 23.70 -11.70
N ARG A 190 -0.85 24.77 -11.10
CA ARG A 190 -0.68 26.14 -11.59
C ARG A 190 0.70 26.73 -11.31
N GLU A 191 1.25 26.47 -10.12
CA GLU A 191 2.49 27.11 -9.63
C GLU A 191 3.76 26.34 -10.00
N ARG A 192 3.70 25.00 -10.08
CA ARG A 192 4.83 24.08 -10.33
C ARG A 192 4.62 23.16 -11.54
N GLY A 193 3.49 23.26 -12.24
CA GLY A 193 3.21 22.46 -13.44
C GLY A 193 2.87 20.99 -13.20
N ARG A 194 2.62 20.57 -11.95
CA ARG A 194 2.27 19.18 -11.55
C ARG A 194 1.43 19.13 -10.28
N GLY A 195 0.77 18.02 -10.02
CA GLY A 195 -0.18 17.85 -8.92
C GLY A 195 0.42 17.98 -7.51
N TRP A 196 1.62 17.45 -7.23
CA TRP A 196 2.31 17.47 -5.92
C TRP A 196 1.58 16.79 -4.75
N CYS A 197 0.30 17.07 -4.50
CA CYS A 197 -0.51 16.47 -3.44
C CYS A 197 -1.54 15.50 -4.03
N TYR A 198 -1.58 14.26 -3.53
CA TYR A 198 -2.40 13.19 -4.06
C TYR A 198 -3.09 12.41 -2.94
N ALA A 199 -4.32 12.00 -3.17
CA ALA A 199 -5.06 11.06 -2.35
C ALA A 199 -4.84 9.67 -2.93
N ALA A 200 -4.58 8.69 -2.08
CA ALA A 200 -4.56 7.30 -2.49
C ALA A 200 -5.95 6.84 -2.92
N ASP A 201 -6.00 5.81 -3.77
CA ASP A 201 -7.24 5.26 -4.33
C ASP A 201 -8.20 4.83 -3.21
N GLU A 202 -7.67 4.33 -2.09
CA GLU A 202 -8.45 3.94 -0.91
C GLU A 202 -9.29 5.08 -0.31
N LEU A 203 -8.85 6.35 -0.40
CA LEU A 203 -9.66 7.48 0.05
C LEU A 203 -10.89 7.68 -0.84
N PHE A 204 -10.75 7.52 -2.16
CA PHE A 204 -11.87 7.63 -3.09
C PHE A 204 -12.89 6.51 -2.83
N LEU A 205 -12.41 5.28 -2.62
CA LEU A 205 -13.26 4.15 -2.26
C LEU A 205 -13.96 4.37 -0.90
N ALA A 206 -13.24 4.89 0.10
CA ALA A 206 -13.82 5.21 1.41
C ALA A 206 -14.86 6.33 1.34
N ALA A 207 -14.71 7.27 0.40
CA ALA A 207 -15.64 8.36 0.15
C ALA A 207 -16.83 7.97 -0.75
N ASP A 208 -16.89 6.72 -1.24
CA ASP A 208 -17.85 6.28 -2.27
C ASP A 208 -17.83 7.19 -3.51
N ARG A 209 -16.62 7.59 -3.93
CA ARG A 209 -16.38 8.42 -5.11
C ARG A 209 -15.70 7.59 -6.20
N PRO A 210 -15.97 7.87 -7.49
CA PRO A 210 -15.24 7.22 -8.57
C PRO A 210 -13.74 7.56 -8.48
N LEU A 211 -12.92 6.60 -8.91
CA LEU A 211 -11.49 6.84 -9.07
C LEU A 211 -11.27 7.94 -10.12
N PRO A 212 -10.23 8.78 -9.94
CA PRO A 212 -9.90 9.79 -10.92
C PRO A 212 -9.34 9.16 -12.20
N ASP A 213 -9.29 9.94 -13.28
CA ASP A 213 -8.69 9.54 -14.55
C ASP A 213 -7.14 9.56 -14.51
N ASP A 214 -6.52 9.00 -15.54
CA ASP A 214 -5.06 8.89 -15.69
C ASP A 214 -4.31 10.22 -15.49
N SER A 215 -4.91 11.36 -15.84
CA SER A 215 -4.26 12.68 -15.73
C SER A 215 -4.10 13.14 -14.28
N TYR A 216 -4.79 12.51 -13.34
CA TYR A 216 -4.62 12.76 -11.92
C TYR A 216 -3.26 12.32 -11.39
N TYR A 217 -2.73 11.22 -11.93
CA TYR A 217 -1.57 10.49 -11.43
C TYR A 217 -0.21 11.01 -11.94
N ASP A 218 -0.23 12.03 -12.81
CA ASP A 218 0.94 12.64 -13.44
C ASP A 218 1.91 11.62 -14.08
N ASP A 219 3.01 11.27 -13.40
CA ASP A 219 4.05 10.37 -13.90
C ASP A 219 3.97 8.95 -13.30
N TRP A 220 2.93 8.65 -12.51
CA TRP A 220 2.70 7.35 -11.87
C TRP A 220 3.79 6.93 -10.86
N SER A 221 4.60 7.88 -10.37
CA SER A 221 5.68 7.61 -9.41
C SER A 221 5.22 7.07 -8.05
N LEU A 222 3.93 7.18 -7.72
CA LEU A 222 3.35 6.82 -6.42
C LEU A 222 2.43 5.58 -6.45
N VAL A 223 2.42 4.83 -7.56
CA VAL A 223 1.57 3.63 -7.72
C VAL A 223 1.83 2.60 -6.61
N GLU A 224 3.10 2.30 -6.32
CA GLU A 224 3.50 1.38 -5.25
C GLU A 224 3.10 1.86 -3.84
N ASN A 225 2.67 3.11 -3.71
CA ASN A 225 2.18 3.70 -2.46
C ASN A 225 0.67 3.93 -2.46
N GLY A 226 -0.07 3.27 -3.35
CA GLY A 226 -1.53 3.25 -3.38
C GLY A 226 -2.17 4.42 -4.14
N VAL A 227 -1.38 5.24 -4.83
CA VAL A 227 -1.89 6.35 -5.66
C VAL A 227 -1.94 5.87 -7.11
N GLY A 228 -3.11 5.43 -7.57
CA GLY A 228 -3.32 4.91 -8.93
C GLY A 228 -3.13 3.42 -9.09
N ALA A 229 -2.85 2.68 -8.02
CA ALA A 229 -2.73 1.23 -8.06
C ALA A 229 -4.00 0.54 -8.56
N VAL A 230 -5.17 0.98 -8.06
CA VAL A 230 -6.46 0.41 -8.46
C VAL A 230 -6.80 0.84 -9.88
N ASN A 231 -6.62 2.13 -10.21
CA ASN A 231 -6.88 2.62 -11.57
C ASN A 231 -6.02 1.86 -12.61
N ARG A 232 -4.72 1.73 -12.35
CA ARG A 232 -3.79 0.99 -13.21
C ARG A 232 -4.19 -0.47 -13.39
N PHE A 233 -4.51 -1.16 -12.29
CA PHE A 233 -5.01 -2.53 -12.34
C PHE A 233 -6.26 -2.67 -13.22
N LEU A 234 -7.22 -1.73 -13.13
CA LEU A 234 -8.42 -1.77 -13.99
C LEU A 234 -8.08 -1.53 -15.47
N ASN A 235 -7.17 -0.60 -15.77
CA ASN A 235 -6.70 -0.34 -17.12
C ASN A 235 -5.97 -1.56 -17.72
N ASP A 236 -5.07 -2.18 -16.94
CA ASP A 236 -4.31 -3.36 -17.34
C ASP A 236 -5.22 -4.59 -17.50
N PHE A 237 -6.25 -4.73 -16.65
CA PHE A 237 -7.29 -5.73 -16.81
C PHE A 237 -7.98 -5.59 -18.17
N GLU A 238 -8.46 -4.39 -18.51
CA GLU A 238 -9.18 -4.13 -19.75
C GLU A 238 -8.30 -4.34 -20.99
N ALA A 239 -7.06 -3.83 -20.96
CA ALA A 239 -6.08 -4.05 -22.02
C ALA A 239 -5.65 -5.52 -22.17
N GLY A 240 -5.84 -6.34 -21.13
CA GLY A 240 -5.55 -7.76 -21.16
C GLY A 240 -6.64 -8.62 -21.79
N LEU A 241 -7.88 -8.11 -21.90
CA LEU A 241 -9.06 -8.89 -22.31
C LEU A 241 -8.93 -9.54 -23.69
N GLU A 242 -8.28 -8.88 -24.64
CA GLU A 242 -8.12 -9.41 -26.00
C GLU A 242 -7.21 -10.64 -26.07
N ARG A 243 -6.39 -10.86 -25.04
CA ARG A 243 -5.35 -11.89 -25.00
C ARG A 243 -5.71 -13.06 -24.10
N VAL A 244 -6.89 -13.06 -23.46
CA VAL A 244 -7.31 -14.17 -22.57
C VAL A 244 -7.67 -15.42 -23.38
N PRO A 245 -7.38 -16.63 -22.88
CA PRO A 245 -7.75 -17.86 -23.56
C PRO A 245 -9.27 -18.07 -23.55
N ARG A 246 -9.75 -18.90 -24.49
CA ARG A 246 -11.12 -19.41 -24.45
C ARG A 246 -11.23 -20.51 -23.40
N LEU A 247 -12.10 -20.30 -22.42
CA LEU A 247 -12.34 -21.14 -21.25
C LEU A 247 -13.80 -21.62 -21.20
N SER A 248 -14.34 -22.02 -22.35
CA SER A 248 -15.73 -22.50 -22.46
C SER A 248 -15.95 -23.73 -21.57
N GLY A 249 -17.01 -23.69 -20.77
CA GLY A 249 -17.32 -24.74 -19.80
C GLY A 249 -16.53 -24.66 -18.48
N THR A 250 -15.63 -23.69 -18.33
CA THR A 250 -14.97 -23.39 -17.05
C THR A 250 -15.78 -22.36 -16.26
N ARG A 251 -15.91 -22.57 -14.95
CA ARG A 251 -16.39 -21.54 -14.01
C ARG A 251 -15.19 -20.88 -13.33
N VAL A 252 -14.93 -19.63 -13.69
CA VAL A 252 -13.86 -18.81 -13.14
C VAL A 252 -14.40 -18.04 -11.94
N ARG A 253 -13.78 -18.23 -10.78
CA ARG A 253 -14.11 -17.53 -9.53
C ARG A 253 -12.95 -16.58 -9.21
N ILE A 254 -13.17 -15.28 -9.32
CA ILE A 254 -12.19 -14.25 -8.94
C ILE A 254 -12.36 -13.97 -7.45
N LEU A 255 -11.44 -14.47 -6.63
CA LEU A 255 -11.47 -14.22 -5.20
C LEU A 255 -10.72 -12.93 -4.91
N THR A 256 -11.36 -11.98 -4.23
CA THR A 256 -10.80 -10.66 -3.99
C THR A 256 -11.23 -10.08 -2.64
N GLY A 257 -10.54 -9.03 -2.20
CA GLY A 257 -10.96 -8.27 -1.02
C GLY A 257 -12.20 -7.43 -1.30
N ARG A 258 -12.98 -7.14 -0.26
CA ARG A 258 -14.26 -6.40 -0.35
C ARG A 258 -14.14 -5.06 -1.07
N SER A 259 -13.01 -4.34 -0.95
CA SER A 259 -12.85 -3.02 -1.59
C SER A 259 -12.85 -3.10 -3.12
N MET A 260 -12.39 -4.20 -3.69
CA MET A 260 -12.32 -4.41 -5.14
C MET A 260 -13.53 -5.13 -5.72
N GLY A 261 -14.40 -5.71 -4.89
CA GLY A 261 -15.56 -6.50 -5.32
C GLY A 261 -16.43 -5.80 -6.36
N PRO A 262 -17.01 -4.62 -6.05
CA PRO A 262 -17.87 -3.89 -6.98
C PRO A 262 -17.19 -3.50 -8.30
N LEU A 263 -15.91 -3.11 -8.24
CA LEU A 263 -15.13 -2.75 -9.43
C LEU A 263 -14.90 -3.96 -10.33
N LEU A 264 -14.58 -5.11 -9.72
CA LEU A 264 -14.36 -6.36 -10.43
C LEU A 264 -15.65 -6.98 -10.97
N GLU A 265 -16.82 -6.74 -10.38
CA GLU A 265 -18.09 -7.25 -10.92
C GLU A 265 -18.37 -6.72 -12.33
N GLU A 266 -18.08 -5.44 -12.58
CA GLU A 266 -18.21 -4.85 -13.92
C GLU A 266 -17.25 -5.53 -14.90
N ARG A 267 -15.99 -5.72 -14.48
CA ARG A 267 -14.92 -6.32 -15.28
C ARG A 267 -15.13 -7.81 -15.52
N ALA A 268 -15.73 -8.53 -14.57
CA ALA A 268 -16.06 -9.95 -14.69
C ALA A 268 -17.02 -10.22 -15.86
N ARG A 269 -17.97 -9.30 -16.14
CA ARG A 269 -18.87 -9.40 -17.29
C ARG A 269 -18.12 -9.27 -18.62
N LEU A 270 -17.13 -8.38 -18.68
CA LEU A 270 -16.25 -8.22 -19.85
C LEU A 270 -15.41 -9.49 -20.06
N LEU A 271 -14.81 -9.99 -18.97
CA LEU A 271 -14.00 -11.21 -19.00
C LEU A 271 -14.79 -12.45 -19.40
N ALA A 272 -16.04 -12.59 -18.93
CA ALA A 272 -16.92 -13.69 -19.32
C ALA A 272 -17.17 -13.71 -20.84
N ARG A 273 -17.38 -12.54 -21.45
CA ARG A 273 -17.55 -12.43 -22.91
C ARG A 273 -16.27 -12.78 -23.66
N ALA A 274 -15.13 -12.26 -23.22
CA ALA A 274 -13.85 -12.47 -23.87
C ALA A 274 -13.39 -13.94 -23.81
N SER A 275 -13.49 -14.55 -22.62
CA SER A 275 -13.04 -15.93 -22.39
C SER A 275 -14.11 -17.00 -22.71
N ARG A 276 -15.38 -16.62 -22.84
CA ARG A 276 -16.53 -17.57 -22.94
C ARG A 276 -16.69 -18.48 -21.70
N ALA A 277 -16.12 -18.10 -20.57
CA ALA A 277 -16.34 -18.76 -19.27
C ALA A 277 -17.58 -18.22 -18.56
N THR A 278 -18.04 -18.95 -17.55
CA THR A 278 -18.87 -18.37 -16.48
C THR A 278 -17.94 -17.71 -15.48
N VAL A 279 -18.04 -16.40 -15.27
CA VAL A 279 -17.16 -15.65 -14.36
C VAL A 279 -17.98 -15.09 -13.21
N GLU A 280 -17.54 -15.32 -11.98
CA GLU A 280 -18.09 -14.70 -10.78
C GLU A 280 -17.00 -14.05 -9.94
N VAL A 281 -17.36 -12.99 -9.23
CA VAL A 281 -16.51 -12.35 -8.22
C VAL A 281 -16.93 -12.86 -6.87
N VAL A 282 -15.96 -13.29 -6.07
CA VAL A 282 -16.16 -13.79 -4.71
C VAL A 282 -15.44 -12.85 -3.76
N GLU A 283 -16.20 -11.99 -3.09
CA GLU A 283 -15.67 -11.17 -2.02
C GLU A 283 -15.28 -12.04 -0.83
N VAL A 284 -14.00 -11.98 -0.46
CA VAL A 284 -13.44 -12.71 0.66
C VAL A 284 -13.48 -11.82 1.89
N GLU A 285 -14.25 -12.24 2.89
CA GLU A 285 -14.27 -11.56 4.18
C GLU A 285 -12.97 -11.82 4.94
N ASN A 286 -12.28 -10.74 5.33
CA ASN A 286 -11.08 -10.84 6.15
C ASN A 286 -11.47 -11.17 7.60
N THR A 287 -11.39 -12.44 7.99
CA THR A 287 -11.60 -12.84 9.38
C THR A 287 -10.31 -13.02 10.15
N PHE A 288 -9.17 -12.80 9.52
CA PHE A 288 -7.87 -12.80 10.17
C PHE A 288 -7.60 -11.45 10.84
N PHE A 289 -7.49 -10.37 10.06
CA PHE A 289 -7.35 -9.00 10.54
C PHE A 289 -8.70 -8.31 10.82
N GLY A 290 -9.81 -8.88 10.40
CA GLY A 290 -11.16 -8.32 10.63
C GLY A 290 -11.73 -7.58 9.42
N ALA A 291 -13.06 -7.49 9.38
CA ALA A 291 -13.83 -7.09 8.20
C ALA A 291 -13.62 -5.64 7.73
N THR A 292 -12.94 -4.82 8.51
CA THR A 292 -12.52 -3.45 8.14
C THR A 292 -11.27 -3.44 7.25
N VAL A 293 -10.48 -4.52 7.24
CA VAL A 293 -9.35 -4.70 6.35
C VAL A 293 -9.84 -5.38 5.08
N THR A 294 -10.01 -4.58 4.02
CA THR A 294 -10.77 -4.97 2.82
C THR A 294 -9.90 -5.24 1.59
N VAL A 295 -8.58 -5.00 1.67
CA VAL A 295 -7.63 -5.24 0.57
C VAL A 295 -7.24 -6.72 0.46
N ALA A 296 -6.98 -7.17 -0.76
CA ALA A 296 -6.75 -8.59 -1.02
C ALA A 296 -5.39 -9.11 -0.52
N GLY A 297 -4.35 -8.27 -0.53
CA GLY A 297 -3.00 -8.64 -0.05
C GLY A 297 -2.92 -8.93 1.46
N LEU A 298 -3.96 -8.59 2.23
CA LEU A 298 -4.03 -8.83 3.67
C LEU A 298 -5.03 -9.94 4.04
N LEU A 299 -5.53 -10.69 3.05
CA LEU A 299 -6.38 -11.85 3.28
C LEU A 299 -5.54 -13.07 3.64
N SER A 300 -6.04 -13.89 4.59
CA SER A 300 -5.39 -15.14 4.96
C SER A 300 -5.72 -16.29 4.02
N GLY A 301 -4.82 -17.27 3.95
CA GLY A 301 -5.06 -18.50 3.20
C GLY A 301 -6.32 -19.20 3.70
N ARG A 302 -6.58 -19.17 5.03
CA ARG A 302 -7.82 -19.64 5.63
C ARG A 302 -9.07 -18.86 5.20
N ASP A 303 -8.98 -17.55 5.01
CA ASP A 303 -10.09 -16.74 4.49
C ASP A 303 -10.41 -17.14 3.05
N PHE A 304 -9.38 -17.28 2.20
CA PHE A 304 -9.55 -17.79 0.84
C PHE A 304 -10.12 -19.21 0.81
N LEU A 305 -9.67 -20.12 1.69
CA LEU A 305 -10.20 -21.48 1.76
C LEU A 305 -11.69 -21.49 2.12
N ARG A 306 -12.12 -20.56 2.98
CA ARG A 306 -13.53 -20.42 3.32
C ARG A 306 -14.34 -19.93 2.12
N ALA A 307 -13.85 -18.94 1.39
CA ALA A 307 -14.48 -18.42 0.18
C ALA A 307 -14.49 -19.44 -0.98
N ALA A 308 -13.48 -20.30 -1.05
CA ALA A 308 -13.37 -21.37 -2.02
C ALA A 308 -14.29 -22.57 -1.73
N ARG A 309 -15.01 -22.59 -0.60
CA ARG A 309 -15.98 -23.66 -0.33
C ARG A 309 -17.04 -23.74 -1.44
N GLY A 310 -17.46 -24.97 -1.74
CA GLY A 310 -18.39 -25.24 -2.84
C GLY A 310 -17.76 -25.22 -4.24
N SER A 311 -16.42 -25.07 -4.34
CA SER A 311 -15.71 -25.30 -5.60
C SER A 311 -15.62 -26.79 -5.92
N GLY A 312 -15.60 -27.13 -7.21
CA GLY A 312 -15.54 -28.49 -7.70
C GLY A 312 -14.85 -28.62 -9.05
N GLU A 313 -15.13 -29.73 -9.74
CA GLU A 313 -14.52 -30.01 -11.03
C GLU A 313 -15.01 -29.01 -12.09
N GLY A 314 -14.10 -28.52 -12.92
CA GLY A 314 -14.39 -27.46 -13.90
C GLY A 314 -14.29 -26.04 -13.36
N ASP A 315 -13.98 -25.87 -12.06
CA ASP A 315 -13.72 -24.56 -11.48
C ASP A 315 -12.26 -24.14 -11.60
N LEU A 316 -12.07 -22.84 -11.81
CA LEU A 316 -10.80 -22.16 -11.71
C LEU A 316 -10.90 -21.03 -10.69
N LEU A 317 -10.12 -21.12 -9.62
CA LEU A 317 -9.98 -20.07 -8.62
C LEU A 317 -8.84 -19.15 -9.04
N LEU A 318 -9.14 -17.86 -9.20
CA LEU A 318 -8.16 -16.82 -9.41
C LEU A 318 -7.90 -16.10 -8.10
N LEU A 319 -6.64 -16.13 -7.68
CA LEU A 319 -6.17 -15.48 -6.46
C LEU A 319 -5.23 -14.32 -6.84
N PRO A 320 -5.29 -13.19 -6.12
CA PRO A 320 -4.34 -12.09 -6.29
C PRO A 320 -2.98 -12.51 -5.77
N ALA A 321 -1.92 -12.32 -6.58
CA ALA A 321 -0.56 -12.66 -6.18
C ALA A 321 -0.08 -11.85 -4.97
N GLU A 322 -0.64 -10.66 -4.75
CA GLU A 322 -0.38 -9.79 -3.60
C GLU A 322 -0.71 -10.44 -2.26
N ALA A 323 -1.55 -11.49 -2.24
CA ALA A 323 -1.85 -12.25 -1.03
C ALA A 323 -0.73 -13.22 -0.61
N LEU A 324 0.28 -13.39 -1.47
CA LEU A 324 1.41 -14.31 -1.29
C LEU A 324 2.71 -13.52 -1.12
N ASN A 325 3.63 -14.05 -0.33
CA ASN A 325 5.02 -13.57 -0.34
C ASN A 325 5.83 -14.27 -1.44
N ALA A 326 7.13 -13.93 -1.53
CA ALA A 326 8.05 -14.54 -2.49
C ALA A 326 8.25 -16.07 -2.33
N ASP A 327 7.86 -16.64 -1.18
CA ASP A 327 7.92 -18.08 -0.89
C ASP A 327 6.57 -18.79 -1.10
N ASP A 328 5.63 -18.15 -1.79
CA ASP A 328 4.26 -18.63 -2.02
C ASP A 328 3.48 -18.93 -0.71
N LEU A 329 3.70 -18.12 0.33
CA LEU A 329 3.01 -18.21 1.61
C LEU A 329 2.00 -17.07 1.80
N PHE A 330 0.81 -17.42 2.27
CA PHE A 330 -0.19 -16.47 2.75
C PHE A 330 0.24 -15.84 4.09
N ILE A 331 -0.49 -14.82 4.53
CA ILE A 331 -0.20 -14.06 5.77
C ILE A 331 -0.29 -14.92 7.05
N ASP A 332 -1.06 -16.01 7.02
CA ASP A 332 -1.23 -17.01 8.09
C ASP A 332 -0.31 -18.23 7.91
N SER A 333 0.74 -18.10 7.09
CA SER A 333 1.75 -19.13 6.79
C SER A 333 1.22 -20.40 6.10
N LEU A 334 -0.04 -20.41 5.63
CA LEU A 334 -0.51 -21.46 4.73
C LEU A 334 0.28 -21.35 3.41
N SER A 335 0.74 -22.48 2.87
CA SER A 335 1.41 -22.48 1.57
C SER A 335 0.39 -22.51 0.43
N LEU A 336 0.71 -21.89 -0.71
CA LEU A 336 -0.10 -21.98 -1.93
C LEU A 336 -0.28 -23.45 -2.37
N ARG A 337 0.71 -24.29 -2.10
CA ARG A 337 0.65 -25.74 -2.37
C ARG A 337 -0.45 -26.40 -1.54
N ASP A 338 -0.47 -26.18 -0.22
CA ASP A 338 -1.48 -26.78 0.66
C ASP A 338 -2.88 -26.22 0.37
N PHE A 339 -2.95 -24.94 -0.01
CA PHE A 339 -4.19 -24.33 -0.50
C PHE A 339 -4.70 -25.08 -1.75
N ARG A 340 -3.84 -25.25 -2.76
CA ARG A 340 -4.17 -25.98 -4.00
C ARG A 340 -4.65 -27.39 -3.72
N ASP A 341 -3.99 -28.11 -2.81
CA ASP A 341 -4.40 -29.47 -2.46
C ASP A 341 -5.74 -29.51 -1.69
N SER A 342 -6.03 -28.50 -0.88
CA SER A 342 -7.28 -28.39 -0.10
C SER A 342 -8.51 -28.06 -0.96
N VAL A 343 -8.34 -27.43 -2.12
CA VAL A 343 -9.44 -27.02 -3.01
C VAL A 343 -9.64 -27.95 -4.21
N ARG A 344 -8.88 -29.04 -4.31
CA ARG A 344 -9.08 -30.05 -5.36
C ARG A 344 -10.52 -30.58 -5.32
N PRO A 345 -11.15 -30.83 -6.49
CA PRO A 345 -10.55 -30.85 -7.83
C PRO A 345 -10.51 -29.49 -8.57
N ALA A 346 -10.83 -28.36 -7.91
CA ALA A 346 -10.72 -27.05 -8.54
C ALA A 346 -9.26 -26.70 -8.88
N ARG A 347 -9.07 -26.00 -10.01
CA ARG A 347 -7.76 -25.45 -10.41
C ARG A 347 -7.54 -24.11 -9.73
N VAL A 348 -6.29 -23.72 -9.51
CA VAL A 348 -5.92 -22.42 -8.93
C VAL A 348 -4.87 -21.75 -9.82
N ALA A 349 -5.10 -20.50 -10.19
CA ALA A 349 -4.10 -19.63 -10.78
C ALA A 349 -3.95 -18.34 -9.97
N THR A 350 -2.74 -17.79 -10.02
CA THR A 350 -2.31 -16.60 -9.29
C THR A 350 -1.67 -15.63 -10.27
N GLY A 351 -1.84 -14.33 -10.04
CA GLY A 351 -1.15 -13.28 -10.78
C GLY A 351 -1.44 -11.91 -10.18
N TYR A 352 -0.56 -10.95 -10.45
CA TYR A 352 -0.78 -9.54 -10.11
C TYR A 352 -1.91 -8.96 -10.98
N GLU A 353 -2.02 -9.44 -12.22
CA GLU A 353 -3.12 -9.13 -13.13
C GLU A 353 -4.00 -10.36 -13.41
N VAL A 354 -5.32 -10.18 -13.40
CA VAL A 354 -6.28 -11.27 -13.63
C VAL A 354 -6.12 -11.87 -15.03
N THR A 355 -5.94 -11.02 -16.04
CA THR A 355 -5.78 -11.45 -17.42
C THR A 355 -4.40 -12.08 -17.68
N GLU A 356 -3.39 -11.73 -16.89
CA GLU A 356 -2.09 -12.40 -16.90
C GLU A 356 -2.18 -13.80 -16.29
N ALA A 357 -2.80 -13.92 -15.12
CA ALA A 357 -3.01 -15.22 -14.45
C ALA A 357 -3.75 -16.22 -15.34
N LEU A 358 -4.67 -15.73 -16.20
CA LEU A 358 -5.39 -16.57 -17.16
C LEU A 358 -4.55 -16.98 -18.36
N ARG A 359 -3.57 -16.17 -18.78
CA ARG A 359 -2.71 -16.47 -19.94
C ARG A 359 -1.67 -17.54 -19.65
N SER A 360 -1.32 -17.74 -18.37
CA SER A 360 -0.33 -18.72 -17.93
C SER A 360 -0.90 -20.13 -17.67
N LEU A 361 -2.19 -20.35 -17.96
CA LEU A 361 -2.96 -21.58 -17.68
C LEU A 361 -2.73 -22.77 -18.61
#